data_AF-A0A0K9NSJ8-F1
#
_entry.id   AF-A0A0K9NSJ8-F1
#
_cell.length_a   1.000
_cell.length_b   1.000
_cell.length_c   1.000
_cell.angle_alpha   90.00
_cell.angle_beta   90.00
_cell.angle_gamma   90.00
#
_symmetry.space_group_name_H-M   'P 1'
#
loop_
_entity.id
_entity.type
_entity.pdbx_description
1 polymer ?
#
loop_
_entity_poly.entity_id
_entity_poly.type
_entity_poly.pdbx_seq_one_letter_code
_entity_poly.pdbx_strand_id
1 'polypeptide(L)'
;MNGIDLPQWVASIVKEEWTSIEVFDLELIRDVNTGDELVDTLKSALHCVDPSPAVRPEVQQILQQLEEIDTSNAAPLPQPKCQR
;
A
#
# COMPACT_ATOMS: atom_id res chain seq x y z
N MET A 1 -25.09 -11.05 -13.39
CA MET A 1 -24.40 -10.33 -12.29
C MET A 1 -23.13 -9.78 -12.90
N ASN A 2 -23.21 -8.59 -13.48
CA ASN A 2 -22.07 -7.98 -14.17
C ASN A 2 -21.57 -6.87 -13.23
N GLY A 3 -21.10 -7.29 -12.05
CA GLY A 3 -20.40 -6.40 -11.14
C GLY A 3 -19.02 -6.11 -11.73
N ILE A 4 -18.60 -4.85 -11.69
CA ILE A 4 -17.23 -4.49 -12.04
C ILE A 4 -16.32 -5.19 -11.02
N ASP A 5 -15.39 -5.99 -11.51
CA ASP A 5 -14.35 -6.58 -10.69
C ASP A 5 -13.37 -5.47 -10.30
N LEU A 6 -13.63 -4.88 -9.13
CA LEU A 6 -12.89 -3.74 -8.61
C LEU A 6 -11.38 -4.06 -8.51
N PRO A 7 -10.94 -5.21 -7.96
CA PRO A 7 -9.53 -5.64 -8.02
C PRO A 7 -8.92 -5.63 -9.42
N GLN A 8 -9.63 -6.14 -10.43
CA GLN A 8 -9.13 -6.14 -11.82
C GLN A 8 -9.05 -4.74 -12.41
N TRP A 9 -10.05 -3.89 -12.15
CA TRP A 9 -10.04 -2.50 -12.61
C TRP A 9 -8.87 -1.72 -11.98
N VAL A 10 -8.69 -1.82 -10.67
CA VAL A 10 -7.57 -1.21 -9.95
C VAL A 10 -6.23 -1.73 -10.49
N ALA A 11 -6.08 -3.04 -10.69
CA ALA A 11 -4.85 -3.62 -11.23
C ALA A 11 -4.53 -3.15 -12.65
N SER A 12 -5.55 -2.86 -13.47
CA SER A 12 -5.36 -2.32 -14.82
C SER A 12 -4.86 -0.87 -14.82
N ILE A 13 -5.35 -0.04 -13.88
CA ILE A 13 -4.94 1.36 -13.74
C ILE A 13 -3.53 1.47 -13.14
N VAL A 14 -3.19 0.59 -12.20
CA VAL A 14 -1.85 0.53 -11.60
C VAL A 14 -0.75 0.15 -12.61
N LYS A 15 -1.12 -0.51 -13.72
CA LYS A 15 -0.19 -0.98 -14.77
C LYS A 15 0.15 0.07 -15.83
N GLU A 16 -0.64 1.12 -15.99
CA GLU A 16 -0.48 2.12 -17.07
C GLU A 16 0.35 3.34 -16.69
N GLU A 17 1.17 3.23 -15.63
CA GLU A 17 2.06 4.28 -15.16
C GLU A 17 1.34 5.62 -14.79
N TRP A 18 1.25 5.86 -13.48
CA TRP A 18 1.22 7.20 -12.85
C TRP A 18 -0.11 7.96 -12.75
N THR A 19 -1.27 7.45 -13.19
CA THR A 19 -2.58 8.03 -12.82
C THR A 19 -3.11 7.49 -11.48
N SER A 20 -2.21 7.26 -10.52
CA SER A 20 -2.57 6.88 -9.14
C SER A 20 -3.52 7.88 -8.46
N ILE A 21 -3.67 9.08 -9.00
CA ILE A 21 -4.59 10.10 -8.49
C ILE A 21 -6.07 9.70 -8.61
N GLU A 22 -6.47 8.86 -9.58
CA GLU A 22 -7.90 8.50 -9.74
C GLU A 22 -8.38 7.43 -8.77
N VAL A 23 -7.46 6.64 -8.20
CA VAL A 23 -7.81 5.51 -7.33
C VAL A 23 -7.75 5.87 -5.85
N PHE A 24 -6.96 6.89 -5.49
CA PHE A 24 -6.83 7.34 -4.12
C PHE A 24 -7.81 8.49 -3.81
N ASP A 25 -8.35 8.46 -2.59
CA ASP A 25 -9.16 9.55 -2.09
C ASP A 25 -8.38 10.87 -2.09
N LEU A 26 -9.00 11.94 -2.58
CA LEU A 26 -8.36 13.25 -2.70
C LEU A 26 -7.87 13.81 -1.36
N GLU A 27 -8.51 13.44 -0.25
CA GLU A 27 -8.08 13.83 1.10
C GLU A 27 -6.82 13.06 1.53
N LEU A 28 -6.67 11.81 1.08
CA LEU A 28 -5.53 10.95 1.41
C LEU A 28 -4.26 11.39 0.68
N ILE A 29 -4.38 11.81 -0.58
CA ILE A 29 -3.23 12.32 -1.38
C ILE A 29 -2.70 13.66 -0.83
N ARG A 30 -3.53 14.43 -0.09
CA ARG A 30 -3.16 15.75 0.43
C ARG A 30 -2.39 15.71 1.74
N ASP A 31 -2.63 14.68 2.56
CA ASP A 31 -1.98 14.52 3.87
C ASP A 31 -0.76 13.59 3.83
N VAL A 32 -0.67 12.67 2.87
CA VAL A 32 0.48 11.77 2.72
C VAL A 32 1.56 12.44 1.88
N ASN A 33 2.68 12.80 2.53
CA ASN A 33 3.78 13.59 1.99
C ASN A 33 4.52 12.92 0.80
N THR A 34 4.26 11.64 0.53
CA THR A 34 4.88 10.90 -0.58
C THR A 34 3.83 9.95 -1.18
N GLY A 35 3.24 10.31 -2.33
CA GLY A 35 2.27 9.44 -3.02
C GLY A 35 2.78 8.02 -3.31
N ASP A 36 4.10 7.82 -3.27
CA ASP A 36 4.77 6.53 -3.42
C ASP A 36 4.39 5.51 -2.33
N GLU A 37 4.17 5.93 -1.09
CA GLU A 37 3.81 5.02 0.02
C GLU A 37 2.41 4.44 -0.16
N LEU A 38 1.48 5.27 -0.63
CA LEU A 38 0.13 4.86 -0.96
C LEU A 38 0.14 3.85 -2.11
N VAL A 39 0.99 4.10 -3.11
CA VAL A 39 1.19 3.19 -4.24
C VAL A 39 1.76 1.84 -3.78
N ASP A 40 2.74 1.83 -2.87
CA ASP A 40 3.32 0.58 -2.37
C ASP A 40 2.38 -0.20 -1.44
N THR A 41 1.56 0.52 -0.67
CA THR A 41 0.46 -0.07 0.12
C THR A 41 -0.59 -0.69 -0.80
N LEU A 42 -0.96 0.00 -1.88
CA LEU A 42 -1.94 -0.49 -2.86
C LEU A 42 -1.41 -1.72 -3.62
N LYS A 43 -0.13 -1.75 -3.99
CA LYS A 43 0.49 -2.95 -4.58
C LYS A 43 0.39 -4.14 -3.63
N SER A 44 0.69 -3.92 -2.34
CA SER A 44 0.56 -4.97 -1.30
C SER A 44 -0.88 -5.47 -1.18
N ALA A 45 -1.86 -4.57 -1.22
CA ALA A 45 -3.28 -4.91 -1.22
C ALA A 45 -3.71 -5.71 -2.47
N LEU A 46 -3.16 -5.40 -3.65
CA LEU A 46 -3.44 -6.14 -4.90
C LEU A 46 -2.94 -7.59 -4.82
N HIS A 47 -1.82 -7.85 -4.16
CA HIS A 47 -1.34 -9.22 -3.91
C HIS A 47 -2.30 -10.01 -3.00
N CYS A 48 -2.93 -9.36 -2.02
CA CYS A 48 -3.91 -10.00 -1.14
C CYS A 48 -5.19 -10.46 -1.86
N VAL A 49 -5.57 -9.78 -2.94
CA VAL A 49 -6.79 -10.04 -3.72
C VAL A 49 -6.53 -10.76 -5.04
N ASP A 50 -5.34 -11.35 -5.20
CA ASP A 50 -4.99 -12.05 -6.42
C ASP A 50 -6.02 -13.16 -6.76
N PRO A 51 -6.44 -13.28 -8.03
CA PRO A 51 -7.38 -14.33 -8.46
C PRO A 51 -6.86 -15.74 -8.19
N SER A 52 -5.54 -15.94 -8.11
CA SER A 52 -4.91 -17.17 -7.66
C SER A 52 -4.71 -17.15 -6.13
N PRO A 53 -5.45 -17.98 -5.36
CA PRO A 53 -5.28 -18.03 -3.91
C PRO A 53 -3.87 -18.47 -3.48
N ALA A 54 -3.18 -19.22 -4.34
CA ALA A 54 -1.86 -19.78 -4.03
C ALA A 54 -0.74 -18.74 -4.01
N VAL A 55 -0.95 -17.55 -4.59
CA VAL A 55 0.05 -16.47 -4.61
C VAL A 55 -0.25 -15.37 -3.61
N ARG A 56 -1.37 -15.50 -2.86
CA ARG A 56 -1.71 -14.54 -1.83
C ARG A 56 -0.70 -14.66 -0.68
N PRO A 57 -0.09 -13.55 -0.27
CA PRO A 57 0.90 -13.57 0.80
C PRO A 57 0.27 -13.93 2.14
N GLU A 58 1.09 -14.50 3.02
CA GLU A 58 0.69 -14.72 4.41
C GLU A 58 0.56 -13.38 5.15
N VAL A 59 -0.30 -13.34 6.17
CA VAL A 59 -0.54 -12.12 6.96
C VAL A 59 0.77 -11.59 7.55
N GLN A 60 1.71 -12.46 7.94
CA GLN A 60 3.01 -12.04 8.46
C GLN A 60 3.86 -11.30 7.41
N GLN A 61 3.79 -11.71 6.14
CA GLN A 61 4.50 -11.06 5.05
C GLN A 61 3.89 -9.69 4.75
N ILE A 62 2.56 -9.57 4.81
CA ILE A 62 1.87 -8.28 4.65
C ILE A 62 2.21 -7.31 5.78
N LEU A 63 2.25 -7.79 7.02
CA LEU A 63 2.63 -6.96 8.16
C LEU A 63 4.06 -6.43 8.01
N GLN A 64 4.99 -7.28 7.60
CA GLN A 64 6.37 -6.86 7.35
C GLN A 64 6.46 -5.82 6.24
N GLN A 65 5.75 -6.01 5.12
CA GLN A 65 5.71 -5.04 4.03
C GLN A 65 5.14 -3.68 4.46
N LEU A 66 4.07 -3.69 5.27
CA LEU A 66 3.47 -2.45 5.79
C LEU A 66 4.39 -1.75 6.78
N GLU A 67 5.08 -2.48 7.66
CA GLU A 67 6.08 -1.91 8.57
C GLU A 67 7.28 -1.31 7.81
N GLU A 68 7.71 -1.92 6.71
CA GLU A 68 8.78 -1.39 5.85
C GLU A 68 8.37 -0.09 5.15
N ILE A 69 7.13 -0.01 4.67
CA ILE A 69 6.56 1.22 4.08
C ILE A 69 6.54 2.34 5.13
N ASP A 70 6.06 2.07 6.35
CA ASP A 70 5.98 3.06 7.46
C ASP A 70 7.38 3.47 7.98
N THR A 71 8.33 2.53 8.04
CA THR A 71 9.70 2.79 8.53
C THR A 71 10.53 3.61 7.54
N SER A 72 10.23 3.53 6.24
CA SER A 72 10.94 4.31 5.21
C SER A 72 10.78 5.83 5.40
N ASN A 73 9.73 6.24 6.11
CA ASN A 73 9.39 7.64 6.40
C ASN A 73 9.41 7.99 7.89
N ALA A 74 9.48 6.99 8.78
CA ALA A 74 9.64 7.24 10.20
C ALA A 74 10.99 7.93 10.47
N ALA A 75 10.94 9.21 10.87
CA ALA A 75 12.05 9.81 11.60
C ALA A 75 12.49 8.83 12.70
N PRO A 76 13.79 8.59 12.90
CA PRO A 76 14.26 7.56 13.81
C PRO A 76 13.54 7.69 15.14
N LEU A 77 12.87 6.62 15.58
CA LEU A 77 12.23 6.56 16.89
C LEU A 77 13.21 7.19 17.90
N PRO A 78 12.77 8.20 18.69
CA PRO A 78 13.64 8.78 19.69
C PRO A 78 14.01 7.67 20.65
N GLN A 79 15.23 7.18 20.50
CA GLN A 79 15.80 6.13 21.34
C GLN A 79 15.62 6.56 22.79
N PRO A 80 15.05 5.68 23.65
CA PRO A 80 14.83 6.01 25.05
C PRO A 80 16.20 6.21 25.68
N LYS A 81 16.57 7.48 25.84
CA LYS A 81 17.74 7.90 26.61
C LYS A 81 17.45 7.54 28.06
N CYS A 82 17.85 6.34 28.47
CA CYS A 82 18.07 6.05 29.88
C CYS A 82 19.22 6.94 30.35
N GLN A 83 18.88 8.10 30.91
CA GLN A 83 19.76 8.85 31.78
C GLN A 83 19.34 8.56 33.22
N ARG A 84 20.06 7.62 33.85
CA ARG A 84 20.37 7.70 35.27
C ARG A 84 21.74 7.06 35.52
#